data_AF-A0A9E3F0V2-F1
#
_entry.id   AF-A0A9E3F0V2-F1
#
_cell.length_a   1.000
_cell.length_b   1.000
_cell.length_c   1.000
_cell.angle_alpha   90.00
_cell.angle_beta   90.00
_cell.angle_gamma   90.00
#
_symmetry.space_group_name_H-M   'P 1'
#
loop_
_entity.id
_entity.type
_entity.pdbx_description
1 polymer ?
#
loop_
_entity_poly.entity_id
_entity_poly.type
_entity_poly.pdbx_seq_one_letter_code
_entity_poly.pdbx_strand_id
1 'polypeptide(L)'
;MEEAMLRKVIAVAAAVAFLAIGAGVVVQAKQKPVPPEAKVSLTEAIVAAEQHAKGKAVRAEYEQQKDGRWVYDVKVAAGAARSEVKIDPDKGTVLGARDVTNDDDDEDDERD
;
A
#
# COMPACT_ATOMS: atom_id res chain seq x y z
N MET A 1 5.10 -1.82 32.15
CA MET A 1 5.11 -2.69 30.97
C MET A 1 4.52 -1.87 29.82
N GLU A 2 5.07 -0.73 29.41
CA GLU A 2 6.37 -0.44 28.81
C GLU A 2 6.64 -1.24 27.51
N GLU A 3 6.18 -0.64 26.41
CA GLU A 3 6.81 -0.54 25.09
C GLU A 3 7.37 -1.83 24.43
N ALA A 4 6.62 -2.43 23.50
CA ALA A 4 7.21 -3.30 22.48
C ALA A 4 6.36 -3.47 21.20
N MET A 5 5.61 -2.45 20.74
CA MET A 5 5.11 -2.45 19.36
C MET A 5 6.17 -1.83 18.44
N LEU A 6 7.07 -2.73 18.09
CA LEU A 6 8.13 -2.70 17.10
C LEU A 6 7.94 -1.63 16.01
N ARG A 7 8.51 -0.45 16.28
CA ARG A 7 8.88 0.55 15.27
C ARG A 7 9.87 -0.08 14.31
N LYS A 8 9.40 -0.75 13.26
CA LYS A 8 10.26 -1.18 12.14
C LYS A 8 10.01 -0.31 10.91
N VAL A 9 10.55 0.90 11.03
CA VAL A 9 11.29 1.65 10.01
C VAL A 9 10.65 1.68 8.63
N ILE A 10 9.92 2.76 8.35
CA ILE A 10 9.75 3.25 6.98
C ILE A 10 11.16 3.62 6.52
N ALA A 11 11.81 2.70 5.82
CA ALA A 11 13.00 3.03 5.06
C ALA A 11 12.57 4.01 3.98
N VAL A 12 12.67 5.31 4.28
CA VAL A 12 12.86 6.31 3.23
C VAL A 12 14.24 6.00 2.66
N ALA A 13 14.30 5.04 1.75
CA ALA A 13 15.48 4.81 0.95
C ALA A 13 15.62 6.03 0.07
N ALA A 14 16.47 6.95 0.53
CA ALA A 14 16.94 8.10 -0.22
C ALA A 14 17.28 7.63 -1.65
N ALA A 15 16.74 8.32 -2.64
CA ALA A 15 17.13 8.14 -4.03
C ALA A 15 18.60 8.56 -4.14
N VAL A 16 19.52 7.61 -4.01
CA VAL A 16 20.92 7.86 -4.35
C VAL A 16 21.06 7.60 -5.84
N ALA A 17 21.12 8.70 -6.59
CA ALA A 17 21.54 8.68 -7.98
C ALA A 17 23.00 8.21 -8.03
N PHE A 18 23.24 6.94 -8.34
CA PHE A 18 24.59 6.45 -8.62
C PHE A 18 24.82 6.39 -10.13
N LEU A 19 25.69 7.29 -10.58
CA LEU A 19 26.39 7.26 -11.87
C LEU A 19 27.17 5.94 -12.01
N ALA A 20 27.05 5.32 -13.18
CA ALA A 20 27.63 4.02 -13.51
C ALA A 20 29.17 4.01 -13.51
N ILE A 21 29.81 3.12 -12.73
CA ILE A 21 31.15 2.56 -13.01
C ILE A 21 31.15 1.09 -12.50
N GLY A 22 31.73 0.18 -13.30
CA GLY A 22 31.54 -1.27 -13.23
C GLY A 22 32.14 -2.03 -12.02
N ALA A 23 31.95 -3.36 -12.10
CA ALA A 23 32.12 -4.43 -11.10
C ALA A 23 30.80 -4.80 -10.39
N GLY A 24 30.31 -6.00 -10.71
CA GLY A 24 28.96 -6.46 -10.43
C GLY A 24 28.61 -6.50 -8.94
N VAL A 25 27.71 -5.61 -8.55
CA VAL A 25 26.83 -5.81 -7.41
C VAL A 25 25.43 -5.91 -8.01
N VAL A 26 24.95 -7.14 -8.24
CA VAL A 26 23.53 -7.37 -8.51
C VAL A 26 22.78 -7.10 -7.21
N VAL A 27 22.48 -5.82 -6.97
CA VAL A 27 21.46 -5.44 -6.00
C VAL A 27 20.17 -6.03 -6.57
N GLN A 28 19.78 -7.21 -6.09
CA GLN A 28 18.45 -7.81 -6.26
C GLN A 28 17.45 -6.94 -5.48
N ALA A 29 17.33 -5.68 -5.89
CA ALA A 29 16.18 -4.86 -5.57
C ALA A 29 15.02 -5.58 -6.24
N LYS A 30 14.09 -6.13 -5.44
CA LYS A 30 12.83 -6.62 -5.95
C LYS A 30 12.20 -5.49 -6.76
N GLN A 31 12.32 -5.54 -8.08
CA GLN A 31 11.82 -4.50 -8.96
C GLN A 31 10.29 -4.56 -8.87
N LYS A 32 9.69 -3.66 -8.07
CA LYS A 32 8.26 -3.37 -8.23
C LYS A 32 8.06 -2.87 -9.67
N PRO A 33 7.04 -3.35 -10.39
CA PRO A 33 6.78 -2.90 -11.74
C PRO A 33 6.60 -1.38 -11.77
N VAL A 34 6.98 -0.74 -12.89
CA VAL A 34 6.80 0.71 -13.05
C VAL A 34 5.31 0.99 -13.26
N PRO A 35 4.67 1.83 -12.43
CA PRO A 35 3.29 2.23 -12.63
C PRO A 35 3.10 3.01 -13.93
N PRO A 36 2.01 2.77 -14.69
CA PRO A 36 1.62 3.65 -15.79
C PRO A 36 1.14 5.00 -15.23
N GLU A 37 1.18 6.03 -16.07
CA GLU A 37 0.67 7.34 -15.71
C GLU A 37 -0.82 7.26 -15.36
N ALA A 38 -1.19 7.75 -14.18
CA ALA A 38 -2.56 7.83 -13.71
C ALA A 38 -3.15 9.20 -14.05
N LYS A 39 -4.43 9.25 -14.43
CA LYS A 39 -5.13 10.51 -14.69
C LYS A 39 -5.58 11.21 -13.43
N VAL A 40 -5.88 10.43 -12.39
CA VAL A 40 -6.27 10.91 -11.07
C VAL A 40 -5.05 10.88 -10.17
N SER A 41 -4.82 11.92 -9.39
CA SER A 41 -3.71 11.97 -8.44
C SER A 41 -3.95 11.07 -7.22
N LEU A 42 -2.86 10.67 -6.56
CA LEU A 42 -2.95 9.94 -5.29
C LEU A 42 -3.73 10.73 -4.23
N THR A 43 -3.61 12.06 -4.23
CA THR A 43 -4.34 12.94 -3.30
C THR A 43 -5.85 12.92 -3.54
N GLU A 44 -6.29 12.95 -4.80
CA GLU A 44 -7.71 12.83 -5.14
C GLU A 44 -8.27 11.46 -4.75
N ALA A 45 -7.50 10.38 -4.97
CA ALA A 45 -7.87 9.05 -4.51
C ALA A 45 -7.98 8.97 -2.98
N ILE A 46 -7.07 9.61 -2.24
CA ILE A 46 -7.15 9.71 -0.77
C ILE A 46 -8.46 10.38 -0.35
N VAL A 47 -8.82 11.50 -0.97
CA VAL A 47 -10.06 12.22 -0.65
C VAL A 47 -11.29 11.35 -0.92
N ALA A 48 -11.33 10.66 -2.06
CA ALA A 48 -12.41 9.75 -2.40
C ALA A 48 -12.53 8.58 -1.40
N ALA A 49 -11.40 8.00 -0.99
CA ALA A 49 -11.37 6.92 0.01
C ALA A 49 -11.87 7.38 1.38
N GLU A 50 -11.40 8.54 1.86
CA GLU A 50 -11.82 9.12 3.13
C GLU A 50 -13.32 9.42 3.16
N GLN A 51 -13.86 9.96 2.07
CA GLN A 51 -15.29 10.23 1.94
C GLN A 51 -16.10 8.93 1.92
N HIS A 52 -15.61 7.89 1.24
CA HIS A 52 -16.28 6.60 1.14
C HIS A 52 -16.34 5.88 2.49
N ALA A 53 -15.18 5.76 3.16
CA ALA A 53 -15.05 5.03 4.43
C ALA A 53 -15.36 5.90 5.67
N LYS A 54 -15.71 7.19 5.48
CA LYS A 54 -16.01 8.15 6.56
C LYS A 54 -14.91 8.23 7.62
N GLY A 55 -13.65 8.22 7.20
CA GLY A 55 -12.49 8.17 8.08
C GLY A 55 -11.34 9.06 7.62
N LYS A 56 -10.12 8.69 8.04
CA LYS A 56 -8.87 9.37 7.68
C LYS A 56 -7.88 8.38 7.08
N ALA A 57 -7.28 8.73 5.95
CA ALA A 57 -6.31 7.87 5.28
C ALA A 57 -5.03 7.79 6.13
N VAL A 58 -4.56 6.57 6.35
CA VAL A 58 -3.33 6.28 7.10
C VAL A 58 -2.23 5.71 6.21
N ARG A 59 -2.61 5.25 5.00
CA ARG A 59 -1.69 4.77 3.96
C ARG A 59 -2.36 4.88 2.60
N ALA A 60 -1.57 5.19 1.58
CA ALA A 60 -2.02 5.19 0.19
C ALA A 60 -0.86 4.71 -0.70
N GLU A 61 -1.12 3.72 -1.54
CA GLU A 61 -0.15 3.16 -2.47
C GLU A 61 -0.75 3.07 -3.87
N TYR A 62 0.12 3.19 -4.89
CA TYR A 62 -0.24 2.87 -6.27
C TYR A 62 0.41 1.54 -6.62
N GLU A 63 -0.40 0.50 -6.76
CA GLU A 63 0.11 -0.86 -6.89
C GLU A 63 -0.58 -1.65 -8.00
N GLN A 64 0.14 -2.63 -8.51
CA GLN A 64 -0.38 -3.60 -9.47
C GLN A 64 -0.98 -4.78 -8.71
N GLN A 65 -2.24 -5.08 -8.97
CA GLN A 65 -2.91 -6.28 -8.49
C GLN A 65 -2.35 -7.54 -9.16
N LYS A 66 -2.65 -8.71 -8.57
CA LYS A 66 -2.23 -10.02 -9.10
C LYS A 66 -2.71 -10.29 -10.53
N ASP A 67 -3.80 -9.66 -10.95
CA ASP A 67 -4.36 -9.76 -12.30
C ASP A 67 -3.75 -8.75 -13.30
N GLY A 68 -2.74 -7.97 -12.88
CA GLY A 68 -2.04 -7.00 -13.71
C GLY A 68 -2.67 -5.61 -13.72
N ARG A 69 -3.84 -5.40 -13.11
CA ARG A 69 -4.48 -4.08 -13.05
C ARG A 69 -3.81 -3.17 -12.03
N TRP A 70 -3.64 -1.90 -12.38
CA TRP A 70 -3.13 -0.88 -11.47
C TRP A 70 -4.27 -0.23 -10.71
N VAL A 71 -4.13 -0.11 -9.39
CA VAL A 71 -5.12 0.48 -8.50
C VAL A 71 -4.47 1.37 -7.45
N TYR A 72 -5.19 2.39 -6.99
CA TYR A 72 -4.87 3.03 -5.73
C TYR A 72 -5.44 2.19 -4.59
N ASP A 73 -4.57 1.78 -3.68
CA ASP A 73 -4.93 1.10 -2.45
C ASP A 73 -4.78 2.09 -1.28
N VAL A 74 -5.92 2.51 -0.71
CA VAL A 74 -5.97 3.50 0.36
C VAL A 74 -6.52 2.86 1.62
N LYS A 75 -5.72 2.82 2.68
CA LYS A 75 -6.17 2.36 4.00
C LYS A 75 -6.70 3.55 4.78
N VAL A 76 -7.96 3.44 5.21
CA VAL A 76 -8.67 4.47 5.95
C VAL A 76 -8.97 3.95 7.36
N ALA A 77 -8.69 4.75 8.37
CA ALA A 77 -9.03 4.47 9.75
C ALA A 77 -10.25 5.29 10.19
N ALA A 78 -11.18 4.64 10.87
CA ALA A 78 -12.35 5.25 11.49
C ALA A 78 -12.48 4.73 12.94
N GLY A 79 -11.80 5.41 13.87
CA GLY A 79 -11.67 4.93 15.24
C GLY A 79 -10.81 3.65 15.29
N ALA A 80 -11.38 2.56 15.83
CA ALA A 80 -10.72 1.25 15.88
C ALA A 80 -10.83 0.46 14.56
N ALA A 81 -11.78 0.81 13.70
CA ALA A 81 -11.99 0.16 12.41
C ALA A 81 -10.97 0.63 11.38
N ARG A 82 -10.55 -0.28 10.50
CA ARG A 82 -9.71 0.00 9.34
C ARG A 82 -10.36 -0.58 8.10
N SER A 83 -10.35 0.17 7.02
CA SER A 83 -10.89 -0.29 5.73
C SER A 83 -9.87 -0.03 4.64
N GLU A 84 -9.71 -0.99 3.75
CA GLU A 84 -8.93 -0.89 2.52
C GLU A 84 -9.87 -0.50 1.38
N VAL A 85 -9.65 0.66 0.77
CA VAL A 85 -10.46 1.19 -0.34
C VAL A 85 -9.62 1.17 -1.61
N LYS A 86 -10.12 0.47 -2.63
CA LYS A 86 -9.48 0.38 -3.94
C LYS A 86 -10.11 1.36 -4.91
N ILE A 87 -9.29 2.16 -5.57
CA ILE A 87 -9.74 3.25 -6.45
C ILE A 87 -9.11 3.12 -7.83
N ASP A 88 -9.92 3.37 -8.85
CA ASP A 88 -9.51 3.41 -10.25
C ASP A 88 -8.60 4.62 -10.50
N PRO A 89 -7.35 4.42 -10.99
CA PRO A 89 -6.40 5.51 -11.19
C PRO A 89 -6.71 6.42 -12.39
N ASP A 90 -7.60 5.99 -13.29
CA ASP A 90 -8.02 6.77 -14.46
C ASP A 90 -9.31 7.57 -14.21
N LYS A 91 -10.21 7.04 -13.38
CA LYS A 91 -11.55 7.59 -13.14
C LYS A 91 -11.75 8.17 -11.75
N GLY A 92 -10.93 7.78 -10.77
CA GLY A 92 -11.08 8.16 -9.36
C GLY A 92 -12.27 7.49 -8.68
N THR A 93 -12.88 6.49 -9.32
CA THR A 93 -14.05 5.77 -8.80
C THR A 93 -13.63 4.68 -7.83
N VAL A 94 -14.36 4.53 -6.73
CA VAL A 94 -14.16 3.41 -5.79
C VAL A 94 -14.57 2.11 -6.48
N LEU A 95 -13.60 1.21 -6.63
CA LEU A 95 -13.78 -0.13 -7.19
C LEU A 95 -14.26 -1.13 -6.13
N GLY A 96 -13.95 -0.88 -4.86
CA GLY A 96 -14.43 -1.66 -3.73
C GLY A 96 -13.79 -1.23 -2.42
N ALA A 97 -14.41 -1.62 -1.31
CA ALA A 97 -13.88 -1.43 0.04
C ALA A 97 -13.98 -2.74 0.81
N ARG A 98 -12.97 -3.02 1.65
CA ARG A 98 -12.96 -4.18 2.57
C ARG A 98 -12.54 -3.72 3.95
N ASP A 99 -13.26 -4.15 4.97
CA ASP A 99 -12.82 -3.95 6.34
C ASP A 99 -11.67 -4.90 6.66
N VAL A 100 -10.65 -4.36 7.31
CA VAL A 100 -9.50 -5.11 7.81
C VAL A 100 -9.73 -5.28 9.30
N THR A 101 -10.34 -6.40 9.67
CA THR A 101 -10.40 -6.87 11.05
C THR A 101 -9.06 -7.52 11.39
N ASN A 102 -8.57 -7.33 12.61
CA ASN A 102 -7.32 -7.95 13.09
C ASN A 102 -7.46 -9.47 13.34
N ASP A 103 -8.56 -10.09 12.95
CA ASP A 103 -8.88 -11.50 13.19
C ASP A 103 -8.38 -12.39 12.04
N ASP A 104 -7.08 -12.30 11.72
CA ASP A 104 -6.34 -13.32 10.96
C ASP A 104 -5.39 -14.08 11.92
N ASP A 105 -5.90 -14.47 13.10
CA ASP A 105 -5.30 -15.51 13.94
C ASP A 105 -5.93 -16.85 13.51
N ASP A 106 -5.42 -17.44 12.43
CA ASP A 106 -5.47 -18.88 12.16
C ASP A 106 -4.10 -19.28 11.55
N GLU A 107 -3.03 -19.02 12.30
CA GLU A 107 -1.90 -19.97 12.33
C GLU A 107 -2.30 -21.06 13.34
N ASP A 108 -2.80 -22.19 12.86
CA ASP A 108 -2.63 -23.45 13.60
C ASP A 108 -2.23 -24.57 12.62
N ASP A 109 -1.13 -25.19 13.01
CA ASP A 109 -0.33 -26.21 12.36
C ASP A 109 -1.11 -27.52 12.08
N GLU A 110 -0.64 -28.32 11.11
CA GLU A 110 -0.08 -29.65 11.42
C GLU A 110 0.55 -30.28 10.18
N ARG A 111 1.82 -30.67 10.35
CA ARG A 111 2.51 -31.63 9.48
C ARG A 111 1.92 -33.00 9.75
N ASP A 112 1.67 -33.77 8.69
CA ASP A 112 1.79 -35.23 8.69
C ASP A 112 2.51 -35.66 7.41
#